data_AF-A0A6I7QCS4-F1
#
_entry.id   AF-A0A6I7QCS4-F1
#
_cell.length_a   1.000
_cell.length_b   1.000
_cell.length_c   1.000
_cell.angle_alpha   90.00
_cell.angle_beta   90.00
_cell.angle_gamma   90.00
#
_symmetry.space_group_name_H-M   'P 1'
#
loop_
_entity.id
_entity.type
_entity.pdbx_description
1 polymer ?
#
loop_
_entity_poly.entity_id
_entity_poly.type
_entity_poly.pdbx_seq_one_letter_code
_entity_poly.pdbx_strand_id
1 'polypeptide(L)'
;MTEQEKHNRMMDYLYDEMSDTEKREFEELLEADAKLKKELEELQATRKVMGTVSLDSDELKPFSLSTDRNSESENSSKGDTKLYRLMKVGMAAAILLAGMMALAFSGVQFGKTSDGFYLAIGNQPEPVQQGISEEDVMNLLAQIQQDNTLVMAALAEQTRQQQNEQLEEALNLLTAYYDQRRQQDLLLIAEGLTQLEEDTYYRFLQTDETLGDIIYALSNP
;
A
#
# COMPACT_ATOMS: atom_id res chain seq x y z
N MET A 1 -4.21 -2.17 25.90
CA MET A 1 -4.00 -1.86 24.48
C MET A 1 -5.30 -1.32 23.92
N THR A 2 -5.25 -0.19 23.22
CA THR A 2 -6.42 0.37 22.54
C THR A 2 -6.73 -0.43 21.27
N GLU A 3 -7.95 -0.35 20.76
CA GLU A 3 -8.32 -1.04 19.51
C GLU A 3 -7.51 -0.51 18.32
N GLN A 4 -7.08 0.75 18.35
CA GLN A 4 -6.22 1.35 17.34
C GLN A 4 -4.79 0.78 17.38
N GLU A 5 -4.23 0.55 18.57
CA GLU A 5 -2.92 -0.10 18.73
C GLU A 5 -2.94 -1.57 18.27
N LYS A 6 -4.05 -2.28 18.50
CA LYS A 6 -4.26 -3.65 17.97
C LYS A 6 -4.26 -3.68 16.45
N HIS A 7 -4.97 -2.72 15.85
CA HIS A 7 -5.07 -2.60 14.41
C HIS A 7 -3.71 -2.29 13.76
N ASN A 8 -2.95 -1.36 14.33
CA ASN A 8 -1.61 -1.02 13.83
C ASN A 8 -0.66 -2.22 13.90
N ARG A 9 -0.59 -2.88 15.06
CA ARG A 9 0.24 -4.09 15.22
C ARG A 9 -0.17 -5.22 14.28
N MET A 10 -1.47 -5.34 13.98
CA MET A 10 -1.97 -6.30 13.01
C MET A 10 -1.50 -5.98 11.58
N MET A 11 -1.48 -4.70 11.20
CA MET A 11 -0.93 -4.29 9.91
C MET A 11 0.58 -4.53 9.83
N ASP A 12 1.33 -4.15 10.86
CA ASP A 12 2.78 -4.39 10.94
C ASP A 12 3.10 -5.90 10.81
N TYR A 13 2.30 -6.76 11.45
CA TYR A 13 2.41 -8.21 11.33
C TYR A 13 2.12 -8.72 9.91
N LEU A 14 1.12 -8.15 9.22
CA LEU A 14 0.75 -8.54 7.86
C LEU A 14 1.82 -8.13 6.83
N TYR A 15 2.52 -7.02 7.05
CA TYR A 15 3.57 -6.52 6.17
C TYR A 15 4.98 -7.00 6.55
N ASP A 16 5.11 -7.85 7.59
CA ASP A 16 6.38 -8.37 8.12
C ASP A 16 7.32 -7.24 8.59
N GLU A 17 6.74 -6.17 9.13
CA GLU A 17 7.44 -4.98 9.65
C GLU A 17 7.78 -5.11 11.14
N MET A 18 7.39 -6.22 11.78
CA MET A 18 7.68 -6.50 13.20
C MET A 18 9.01 -7.22 13.39
N SER A 19 9.74 -6.87 14.45
CA SER A 19 10.91 -7.66 14.87
C SER A 19 10.50 -9.03 15.44
N ASP A 20 11.41 -10.01 15.44
CA ASP A 20 11.15 -11.36 15.96
C ASP A 20 10.62 -11.36 17.40
N THR A 21 11.07 -10.40 18.22
CA THR A 21 10.61 -10.23 19.60
C THR A 21 9.17 -9.73 19.66
N GLU A 22 8.81 -8.74 18.85
CA GLU A 22 7.47 -8.15 18.82
C GLU A 22 6.45 -9.11 18.20
N LYS A 23 6.89 -9.89 17.20
CA LYS A 23 6.09 -10.91 16.55
C LYS A 23 5.62 -11.97 17.55
N ARG A 24 6.52 -12.46 18.39
CA ARG A 24 6.20 -13.44 19.43
C ARG A 24 5.24 -12.90 20.50
N GLU A 25 5.43 -11.64 20.91
CA GLU A 25 4.49 -10.98 21.82
C GLU A 25 3.10 -10.79 21.19
N PHE A 26 3.05 -10.51 19.89
CA PHE A 26 1.79 -10.37 19.17
C PHE A 26 1.10 -11.72 18.95
N GLU A 27 1.84 -12.79 18.68
CA GLU A 27 1.33 -14.16 18.61
C GLU A 27 0.72 -14.61 19.95
N GLU A 28 1.32 -14.24 21.07
CA GLU A 28 0.75 -14.50 22.41
C GLU A 28 -0.57 -13.73 22.63
N LEU A 29 -0.67 -12.50 22.11
CA LEU A 29 -1.91 -11.72 22.12
C LEU A 29 -2.99 -12.32 21.19
N LEU A 30 -2.61 -12.91 20.06
CA LEU A 30 -3.51 -13.61 19.14
C LEU A 30 -4.05 -14.92 19.74
N GLU A 31 -3.28 -15.59 20.59
CA GLU A 31 -3.75 -16.77 21.33
C GLU A 31 -4.76 -16.38 22.42
N ALA A 32 -4.60 -15.20 23.03
CA ALA A 32 -5.49 -14.69 24.07
C ALA A 32 -6.80 -14.07 23.52
N ASP A 33 -6.78 -13.51 22.31
CA ASP A 33 -7.92 -12.79 21.70
C ASP A 33 -8.42 -13.47 20.41
N ALA A 34 -9.43 -14.34 20.56
CA ALA A 34 -10.04 -15.07 19.44
C ALA A 34 -10.70 -14.15 18.39
N LYS A 35 -11.10 -12.92 18.77
CA LYS A 35 -11.69 -11.95 17.84
C LYS A 35 -10.60 -11.35 16.96
N LEU A 36 -9.46 -10.98 17.56
CA LEU A 36 -8.30 -10.44 16.85
C LEU A 36 -7.72 -11.45 15.85
N LYS A 37 -7.65 -12.73 16.25
CA LYS A 37 -7.22 -13.82 15.36
C LYS A 37 -8.12 -13.97 14.13
N LYS A 38 -9.44 -13.88 14.32
CA LYS A 38 -10.40 -13.98 13.22
C LYS A 38 -10.26 -12.80 12.24
N GLU A 39 -10.06 -11.59 12.75
CA GLU A 39 -9.85 -10.39 11.93
C GLU A 39 -8.57 -10.49 11.10
N LEU A 40 -7.48 -10.99 11.70
CA LEU A 40 -6.23 -11.27 10.98
C LEU A 40 -6.44 -12.29 9.85
N GLU A 41 -7.15 -13.39 10.12
CA GLU A 41 -7.45 -14.41 9.11
C GLU A 41 -8.30 -13.86 7.94
N GLU A 42 -9.28 -13.00 8.22
CA GLU A 42 -10.11 -12.32 7.22
C GLU A 42 -9.30 -11.37 6.33
N LEU A 43 -8.37 -10.61 6.92
CA LEU A 43 -7.46 -9.72 6.19
C LEU A 43 -6.45 -10.48 5.34
N GLN A 44 -5.88 -11.57 5.88
CA GLN A 44 -5.00 -12.46 5.11
C GLN A 44 -5.72 -13.10 3.92
N ALA A 45 -6.97 -13.53 4.12
CA ALA A 45 -7.81 -14.07 3.04
C ALA A 45 -8.08 -13.01 1.97
N THR A 46 -8.42 -11.77 2.37
CA THR A 46 -8.64 -10.65 1.45
C THR A 46 -7.39 -10.32 0.64
N ARG A 47 -6.22 -10.25 1.30
CA ARG A 47 -4.92 -10.03 0.64
C ARG A 47 -4.62 -11.14 -0.36
N LYS A 48 -4.90 -12.40 -0.01
CA LYS A 48 -4.71 -13.54 -0.90
C LYS A 48 -5.61 -13.46 -2.13
N VAL A 49 -6.87 -13.04 -1.96
CA VAL A 49 -7.79 -12.82 -3.09
C VAL A 49 -7.28 -11.69 -3.98
N MET A 50 -6.87 -10.55 -3.43
CA MET A 50 -6.29 -9.43 -4.20
C MET A 50 -4.99 -9.82 -4.91
N GLY A 51 -4.12 -10.62 -4.28
CA GLY A 51 -2.89 -11.12 -4.90
C GLY A 51 -3.11 -12.16 -6.00
N THR A 52 -4.30 -12.79 -6.05
CA THR A 52 -4.69 -13.69 -7.16
C THR A 52 -5.40 -12.99 -8.30
N VAL A 53 -5.77 -11.71 -8.13
CA VAL A 53 -6.19 -10.86 -9.25
C VAL A 53 -4.92 -10.43 -9.99
N SER A 54 -4.41 -11.32 -10.83
CA SER A 54 -3.45 -10.94 -11.87
C SER A 54 -4.17 -9.98 -12.82
N LEU A 55 -3.91 -8.69 -12.67
CA LEU A 55 -4.09 -7.76 -13.78
C LEU A 55 -3.10 -8.23 -14.84
N ASP A 56 -3.60 -8.74 -15.97
CA ASP A 56 -2.80 -8.92 -17.18
C ASP A 56 -2.33 -7.53 -17.62
N SER A 57 -1.24 -7.07 -17.02
CA SER A 57 -0.51 -5.88 -17.42
C SER A 57 0.91 -6.34 -17.77
N ASP A 58 1.09 -6.67 -19.03
CA ASP A 58 2.35 -7.14 -19.64
C ASP A 58 3.49 -6.11 -19.62
N GLU A 59 3.33 -4.94 -19.00
CA GLU A 59 4.38 -3.92 -18.95
C GLU A 59 4.41 -3.28 -17.57
N LEU A 60 5.36 -3.75 -16.75
CA LEU A 60 6.21 -2.98 -15.83
C LEU A 60 6.83 -3.97 -14.84
N LYS A 61 8.00 -4.51 -15.19
CA LYS A 61 8.81 -5.29 -14.25
C LYS A 61 9.39 -4.33 -13.20
N PRO A 62 9.05 -4.46 -11.90
CA PRO A 62 9.83 -3.80 -10.88
C PRO A 62 11.24 -4.41 -10.85
N PHE A 63 12.21 -3.52 -10.74
CA PHE A 63 13.64 -3.79 -10.61
C PHE A 63 13.90 -4.89 -9.55
N SER A 64 14.31 -6.08 -9.99
CA SER A 64 14.72 -7.15 -9.08
C SER A 64 16.18 -6.97 -8.68
N LEU A 65 16.42 -6.52 -7.46
CA LEU A 65 17.74 -6.59 -6.85
C LEU A 65 17.96 -8.04 -6.39
N SER A 66 18.57 -8.86 -7.24
CA SER A 66 18.97 -10.22 -6.87
C SER A 66 20.15 -10.13 -5.90
N THR A 67 19.88 -10.31 -4.60
CA THR A 67 20.93 -10.71 -3.66
C THR A 67 21.20 -12.20 -3.87
N ASP A 68 22.23 -12.48 -4.66
CA ASP A 68 22.85 -13.80 -4.73
C ASP A 68 23.30 -14.23 -3.33
N ARG A 69 22.61 -15.21 -2.75
CA ARG A 69 23.17 -16.09 -1.73
C ARG A 69 22.83 -17.52 -2.07
N ASN A 70 23.81 -18.15 -2.71
CA ASN A 70 23.99 -19.59 -2.73
C ASN A 70 23.87 -20.16 -1.32
N SER A 71 22.88 -21.03 -1.11
CA SER A 71 23.01 -22.16 -0.20
C SER A 71 22.15 -23.31 -0.73
N GLU A 72 22.78 -24.17 -1.51
CA GLU A 72 22.44 -25.59 -1.54
C GLU A 72 22.43 -26.13 -0.10
N SER A 73 21.37 -26.83 0.30
CA SER A 73 21.50 -28.24 0.67
C SER A 73 20.15 -28.79 1.14
N GLU A 74 19.80 -29.89 0.50
CA GLU A 74 18.67 -30.77 0.72
C GLU A 74 18.64 -31.38 2.13
N ASN A 75 17.46 -31.44 2.75
CA ASN A 75 16.73 -32.70 3.01
C ASN A 75 15.64 -32.47 4.06
N SER A 76 14.38 -32.50 3.65
CA SER A 76 13.28 -32.84 4.56
C SER A 76 12.38 -33.90 3.96
N SER A 77 12.51 -35.08 4.58
CA SER A 77 11.55 -36.16 4.78
C SER A 77 10.51 -36.44 3.69
N LYS A 78 10.71 -37.60 3.05
CA LYS A 78 9.63 -38.51 2.65
C LYS A 78 8.62 -38.69 3.78
N GLY A 79 7.35 -38.37 3.54
CA GLY A 79 6.27 -38.58 4.49
C GLY A 79 4.89 -38.52 3.83
N ASP A 80 4.41 -39.70 3.42
CA ASP A 80 3.01 -40.10 3.30
C ASP A 80 2.06 -39.34 2.33
N THR A 81 1.96 -39.88 1.12
CA THR A 81 1.23 -39.33 -0.05
C THR A 81 -0.22 -39.79 -0.19
N LYS A 82 -0.93 -40.15 0.90
CA LYS A 82 -2.34 -40.61 0.80
C LYS A 82 -3.39 -39.69 1.43
N LEU A 83 -3.09 -38.90 2.45
CA LEU A 83 -4.07 -38.01 3.11
C LEU A 83 -4.32 -36.69 2.35
N TYR A 84 -3.30 -36.15 1.70
CA TYR A 84 -3.41 -34.86 0.97
C TYR A 84 -4.31 -34.92 -0.27
N ARG A 85 -4.52 -36.12 -0.83
CA ARG A 85 -5.40 -36.33 -1.99
C ARG A 85 -6.88 -36.45 -1.58
N LEU A 86 -7.16 -36.85 -0.33
CA LEU A 86 -8.53 -36.92 0.22
C LEU A 86 -9.03 -35.53 0.70
N MET A 87 -8.14 -34.69 1.25
CA MET A 87 -8.50 -33.34 1.70
C MET A 87 -8.88 -32.38 0.56
N LYS A 88 -8.27 -32.51 -0.63
CA LYS A 88 -8.61 -31.63 -1.77
C LYS A 88 -10.02 -31.86 -2.34
N VAL A 89 -10.52 -33.10 -2.28
CA VAL A 89 -11.89 -33.41 -2.75
C VAL A 89 -12.92 -33.10 -1.66
N GLY A 90 -12.57 -33.31 -0.39
CA GLY A 90 -13.43 -32.97 0.75
C GLY A 90 -13.68 -31.46 0.92
N MET A 91 -12.65 -30.63 0.69
CA MET A 91 -12.77 -29.17 0.84
C MET A 91 -13.62 -28.55 -0.28
N ALA A 92 -13.50 -29.03 -1.53
CA ALA A 92 -14.35 -28.56 -2.64
C ALA A 92 -15.83 -28.92 -2.44
N ALA A 93 -16.12 -30.13 -1.95
CA ALA A 93 -17.48 -30.57 -1.66
C ALA A 93 -18.08 -29.80 -0.46
N ALA A 94 -17.29 -29.49 0.56
CA ALA A 94 -17.74 -28.70 1.72
C ALA A 94 -18.03 -27.25 1.35
N ILE A 95 -17.23 -26.62 0.48
CA ILE A 95 -17.49 -25.27 -0.04
C ILE A 95 -18.77 -25.25 -0.89
N LEU A 96 -18.97 -26.25 -1.74
CA LEU A 96 -20.20 -26.38 -2.54
C LEU A 96 -21.43 -26.63 -1.66
N LEU A 97 -21.32 -27.48 -0.63
CA LEU A 97 -22.42 -27.75 0.30
C LEU A 97 -22.73 -26.54 1.19
N ALA A 98 -21.72 -25.82 1.66
CA ALA A 98 -21.91 -24.59 2.44
C ALA A 98 -22.52 -23.48 1.57
N GLY A 99 -22.08 -23.34 0.31
CA GLY A 99 -22.70 -22.44 -0.66
C GLY A 99 -24.14 -22.82 -1.00
N MET A 100 -24.42 -24.12 -1.20
CA MET A 100 -25.78 -24.62 -1.42
C MET A 100 -26.68 -24.44 -0.20
N MET A 101 -26.17 -24.66 1.03
CA MET A 101 -26.93 -24.37 2.26
C MET A 101 -27.21 -22.87 2.39
N ALA A 102 -26.23 -22.00 2.14
CA ALA A 102 -26.44 -20.55 2.16
C ALA A 102 -27.49 -20.10 1.13
N LEU A 103 -27.50 -20.70 -0.07
CA LEU A 103 -28.53 -20.47 -1.08
C LEU A 103 -29.90 -21.03 -0.66
N ALA A 104 -29.93 -22.19 0.00
CA ALA A 104 -31.16 -22.83 0.47
C ALA A 104 -31.87 -22.02 1.58
N PHE A 105 -31.13 -21.37 2.48
CA PHE A 105 -31.70 -20.50 3.50
C PHE A 105 -32.06 -19.09 2.98
N SER A 106 -31.50 -18.68 1.85
CA SER A 106 -31.76 -17.37 1.23
C SER A 106 -33.07 -17.32 0.43
N GLY A 107 -33.78 -18.44 0.27
CA GLY A 107 -35.02 -18.49 -0.52
C GLY A 107 -34.77 -18.26 -2.02
N VAL A 108 -33.56 -18.57 -2.50
CA VAL A 108 -33.17 -18.41 -3.90
C VAL A 108 -33.73 -19.57 -4.71
N GLN A 109 -34.66 -19.28 -5.60
CA GLN A 109 -35.21 -20.24 -6.55
C GLN A 109 -34.56 -20.03 -7.93
N PHE A 110 -34.02 -21.12 -8.48
CA PHE A 110 -33.55 -21.19 -9.86
C PHE A 110 -34.57 -21.94 -10.70
N GLY A 111 -35.00 -21.34 -11.80
CA GLY A 111 -35.95 -21.96 -12.70
C GLY A 111 -35.70 -21.60 -14.14
N LYS A 112 -36.38 -22.33 -15.03
CA LYS A 112 -36.35 -22.12 -16.47
C LYS A 112 -37.74 -21.74 -16.93
N THR A 113 -37.88 -20.54 -17.49
CA THR A 113 -39.08 -20.09 -18.20
C THR A 113 -38.89 -20.26 -19.71
N SER A 114 -39.95 -20.04 -20.47
CA SER A 114 -39.91 -20.06 -21.94
C SER A 114 -38.97 -19.01 -22.55
N ASP A 115 -38.65 -17.95 -21.80
CA ASP A 115 -37.75 -16.85 -22.23
C ASP A 115 -36.33 -16.91 -21.63
N GLY A 116 -36.03 -17.87 -20.75
CA GLY A 116 -34.66 -18.00 -20.23
C GLY A 116 -34.56 -18.62 -18.84
N PHE A 117 -33.41 -18.41 -18.22
CA PHE A 117 -33.16 -18.78 -16.82
C PHE A 117 -33.48 -17.61 -15.91
N TYR A 118 -34.13 -17.86 -14.77
CA TYR A 118 -34.31 -16.85 -13.74
C TYR A 118 -33.68 -17.28 -12.42
N LEU A 119 -33.22 -16.27 -11.68
CA LEU A 119 -32.74 -16.37 -10.31
C LEU A 119 -33.59 -15.39 -9.49
N ALA A 120 -34.46 -15.92 -8.62
CA ALA A 120 -35.36 -15.11 -7.81
C ALA A 120 -35.14 -15.39 -6.32
N ILE A 121 -35.22 -14.36 -5.48
CA ILE A 121 -35.10 -14.46 -4.02
C ILE A 121 -36.50 -14.26 -3.43
N GLY A 122 -37.09 -15.30 -2.84
CA GLY A 122 -38.43 -15.27 -2.26
C GLY A 122 -39.51 -15.92 -3.13
N ASN A 123 -40.45 -15.14 -3.66
CA ASN A 123 -41.61 -15.65 -4.40
C ASN A 123 -41.29 -15.83 -5.89
N GLN A 124 -41.88 -16.88 -6.49
CA GLN A 124 -41.79 -17.15 -7.92
C GLN A 124 -42.34 -15.94 -8.68
N PRO A 125 -41.58 -15.34 -9.61
CA PRO A 125 -42.10 -14.22 -10.39
C PRO A 125 -43.27 -14.76 -11.21
N GLU A 126 -44.49 -14.29 -10.93
CA GLU A 126 -45.58 -14.44 -11.89
C GLU A 126 -45.08 -13.86 -13.22
N PRO A 127 -45.44 -14.46 -14.37
CA PRO A 127 -45.02 -13.96 -15.67
C PRO A 127 -45.64 -12.58 -15.89
N VAL A 128 -44.93 -11.55 -15.44
CA VAL A 128 -45.27 -10.16 -15.72
C VAL A 128 -44.96 -9.95 -17.19
N GLN A 129 -45.95 -10.20 -18.06
CA GLN A 129 -45.97 -9.63 -19.39
C GLN A 129 -46.18 -8.12 -19.26
N GLN A 130 -45.15 -7.41 -18.83
CA GLN A 130 -45.02 -5.98 -19.08
C GLN A 130 -43.63 -5.82 -19.67
N GLY A 131 -43.57 -5.87 -21.01
CA GLY A 131 -42.44 -5.28 -21.70
C GLY A 131 -42.37 -3.83 -21.24
N ILE A 132 -41.22 -3.46 -20.66
CA ILE A 132 -40.94 -2.09 -20.27
C ILE A 132 -41.23 -1.22 -21.51
N SER A 133 -42.17 -0.28 -21.39
CA SER A 133 -42.51 0.64 -22.48
C SER A 133 -41.24 1.39 -22.89
N GLU A 134 -40.99 1.59 -24.18
CA GLU A 134 -39.88 2.44 -24.67
C GLU A 134 -39.90 3.83 -24.00
N GLU A 135 -41.08 4.30 -23.59
CA GLU A 135 -41.29 5.55 -22.88
C GLU A 135 -40.76 5.51 -21.44
N ASP A 136 -40.88 4.38 -20.74
CA ASP A 136 -40.31 4.18 -19.40
C ASP A 136 -38.79 4.06 -19.46
N VAL A 137 -38.25 3.43 -20.52
CA VAL A 137 -36.79 3.35 -20.76
C VAL A 137 -36.22 4.73 -21.07
N MET A 138 -36.90 5.52 -21.90
CA MET A 138 -36.45 6.88 -22.24
C MET A 138 -36.48 7.83 -21.04
N ASN A 139 -37.51 7.76 -20.20
CA ASN A 139 -37.58 8.55 -18.97
C ASN A 139 -36.49 8.13 -17.97
N LEU A 140 -36.24 6.83 -17.82
CA LEU A 140 -35.16 6.33 -16.97
C LEU A 140 -33.78 6.77 -17.49
N LEU A 141 -33.56 6.74 -18.81
CA LEU A 141 -32.29 7.15 -19.41
C LEU A 141 -32.04 8.66 -19.27
N ALA A 142 -33.09 9.48 -19.42
CA ALA A 142 -33.02 10.92 -19.19
C ALA A 142 -32.69 11.23 -17.72
N GLN A 143 -33.29 10.49 -16.79
CA GLN A 143 -33.03 10.65 -15.36
C GLN A 143 -31.60 10.20 -14.99
N ILE A 144 -31.13 9.08 -15.52
CA ILE A 144 -29.75 8.59 -15.31
C ILE A 144 -28.72 9.58 -15.90
N GLN A 145 -29.00 10.20 -17.04
CA GLN A 145 -28.12 11.25 -17.58
C GLN A 145 -28.06 12.46 -16.65
N GLN A 146 -29.22 12.92 -16.17
CA GLN A 146 -29.28 14.07 -15.28
C GLN A 146 -28.57 13.79 -13.94
N ASP A 147 -28.81 12.63 -13.34
CA ASP A 147 -28.15 12.22 -12.09
C ASP A 147 -26.64 12.03 -12.29
N ASN A 148 -26.20 11.44 -13.41
CA ASN A 148 -24.77 11.32 -13.72
C ASN A 148 -24.09 12.68 -13.88
N THR A 149 -24.75 13.66 -14.51
CA THR A 149 -24.15 15.00 -14.63
C THR A 149 -23.98 15.69 -13.29
N LEU A 150 -24.92 15.50 -12.37
CA LEU A 150 -24.85 16.07 -11.02
C LEU A 150 -23.75 15.41 -10.18
N VAL A 151 -23.64 14.08 -10.25
CA VAL A 151 -22.55 13.33 -9.59
C VAL A 151 -21.19 13.70 -10.17
N MET A 152 -21.08 13.82 -11.50
CA MET A 152 -19.83 14.25 -12.15
C MET A 152 -19.44 15.68 -11.77
N ALA A 153 -20.40 16.60 -11.66
CA ALA A 153 -20.15 17.97 -11.21
C ALA A 153 -19.66 17.99 -9.75
N ALA A 154 -20.27 17.20 -8.86
CA ALA A 154 -19.85 17.07 -7.47
C ALA A 154 -18.45 16.46 -7.34
N LEU A 155 -18.16 15.40 -8.10
CA LEU A 155 -16.84 14.76 -8.14
C LEU A 155 -15.77 15.71 -8.72
N ALA A 156 -16.09 16.47 -9.75
CA ALA A 156 -15.18 17.45 -10.34
C ALA A 156 -14.86 18.58 -9.34
N GLU A 157 -15.85 19.08 -8.60
CA GLU A 157 -15.66 20.09 -7.57
C GLU A 157 -14.81 19.56 -6.40
N GLN A 158 -15.12 18.36 -5.93
CA GLN A 158 -14.33 17.69 -4.88
C GLN A 158 -12.87 17.48 -5.34
N THR A 159 -12.68 17.04 -6.59
CA THR A 159 -11.34 16.84 -7.16
C THR A 159 -10.58 18.16 -7.26
N ARG A 160 -11.24 19.28 -7.63
CA ARG A 160 -10.59 20.60 -7.64
C ARG A 160 -10.16 21.06 -6.26
N GLN A 161 -10.97 20.83 -5.23
CA GLN A 161 -10.60 21.14 -3.85
C GLN A 161 -9.38 20.33 -3.41
N GLN A 162 -9.41 19.02 -3.67
CA GLN A 162 -8.31 18.12 -3.31
C GLN A 162 -7.02 18.45 -4.06
N GLN A 163 -7.11 18.83 -5.34
CA GLN A 163 -5.96 19.30 -6.11
C GLN A 163 -5.37 20.61 -5.55
N ASN A 164 -6.21 21.54 -5.10
CA ASN A 164 -5.73 22.78 -4.48
C ASN A 164 -4.99 22.50 -3.17
N GLU A 165 -5.52 21.61 -2.33
CA GLU A 165 -4.86 21.22 -1.07
C GLU A 165 -3.51 20.54 -1.32
N GLN A 166 -3.45 19.59 -2.27
CA GLN A 166 -2.20 18.95 -2.66
C GLN A 166 -1.17 19.94 -3.21
N LEU A 167 -1.63 20.94 -3.97
CA LEU A 167 -0.74 21.96 -4.51
C LEU A 167 -0.21 22.89 -3.40
N GLU A 168 -1.04 23.25 -2.42
CA GLU A 168 -0.61 24.01 -1.25
C GLU A 168 0.40 23.24 -0.41
N GLU A 169 0.18 21.94 -0.18
CA GLU A 169 1.12 21.07 0.51
C GLU A 169 2.44 20.94 -0.26
N ALA A 170 2.40 20.75 -1.57
CA ALA A 170 3.58 20.68 -2.42
C ALA A 170 4.37 21.99 -2.40
N LEU A 171 3.70 23.15 -2.44
CA LEU A 171 4.33 24.45 -2.32
C LEU A 171 4.95 24.68 -0.94
N ASN A 172 4.29 24.25 0.13
CA ASN A 172 4.83 24.31 1.48
C ASN A 172 6.08 23.43 1.64
N LEU A 173 6.04 22.21 1.13
CA LEU A 173 7.18 21.29 1.14
C LEU A 173 8.36 21.86 0.33
N LEU A 174 8.08 22.41 -0.86
CA LEU A 174 9.09 23.05 -1.69
C LEU A 174 9.73 24.25 -0.98
N THR A 175 8.91 25.09 -0.34
CA THR A 175 9.39 26.24 0.43
C THR A 175 10.29 25.81 1.59
N ALA A 176 9.84 24.83 2.38
CA ALA A 176 10.63 24.28 3.49
C ALA A 176 11.96 23.68 3.01
N TYR A 177 11.95 22.96 1.88
CA TYR A 177 13.16 22.40 1.28
C TYR A 177 14.15 23.48 0.85
N TYR A 178 13.68 24.55 0.19
CA TYR A 178 14.54 25.66 -0.23
C TYR A 178 15.13 26.41 0.96
N ASP A 179 14.36 26.64 2.01
CA ASP A 179 14.85 27.29 3.24
C ASP A 179 15.90 26.45 3.95
N GLN A 180 15.66 25.14 4.09
CA GLN A 180 16.64 24.22 4.68
C GLN A 180 17.93 24.17 3.85
N ARG A 181 17.82 24.05 2.53
CA ARG A 181 18.98 24.06 1.63
C ARG A 181 19.77 25.35 1.74
N ARG A 182 19.09 26.50 1.77
CA ARG A 182 19.73 27.80 1.95
C ARG A 182 20.47 27.89 3.28
N GLN A 183 19.91 27.38 4.37
CA GLN A 183 20.59 27.35 5.67
C GLN A 183 21.84 26.48 5.63
N GLN A 184 21.75 25.31 4.98
CA GLN A 184 22.89 24.42 4.80
C GLN A 184 24.00 25.07 3.96
N ASP A 185 23.62 25.72 2.86
CA ASP A 185 24.55 26.45 1.99
C ASP A 185 25.22 27.61 2.77
N LEU A 186 24.46 28.36 3.57
CA LEU A 186 25.01 29.42 4.42
C LEU A 186 26.01 28.89 5.45
N LEU A 187 25.75 27.71 6.03
CA LEU A 187 26.66 27.07 6.97
C LEU A 187 27.95 26.66 6.26
N LEU A 188 27.84 26.05 5.07
CA LEU A 188 29.00 25.65 4.27
C LEU A 188 29.82 26.87 3.81
N ILE A 189 29.15 27.97 3.43
CA ILE A 189 29.82 29.25 3.11
C ILE A 189 30.52 29.80 4.35
N ALA A 190 29.88 29.80 5.51
CA ALA A 190 30.48 30.30 6.75
C ALA A 190 31.72 29.48 7.15
N GLU A 191 31.65 28.15 7.01
CA GLU A 191 32.79 27.25 7.23
C GLU A 191 33.92 27.56 6.25
N GLY A 192 33.61 27.71 4.95
CA GLY A 192 34.60 28.07 3.94
C GLY A 192 35.26 29.43 4.18
N LEU A 193 34.51 30.43 4.64
CA LEU A 193 35.06 31.75 5.01
C LEU A 193 35.99 31.65 6.23
N THR A 194 35.62 30.83 7.21
CA THR A 194 36.45 30.60 8.41
C THR A 194 37.77 29.92 8.04
N GLN A 195 37.73 28.91 7.17
CA GLN A 195 38.93 28.24 6.66
C GLN A 195 39.82 29.19 5.85
N LEU A 196 39.23 30.09 5.06
CA LEU A 196 39.97 31.08 4.28
C LEU A 196 40.67 32.09 5.20
N GLU A 197 40.01 32.54 6.26
CA GLU A 197 40.61 33.40 7.28
C GLU A 197 41.82 32.71 7.94
N GLU A 198 41.65 31.45 8.34
CA GLU A 198 42.71 30.65 8.95
C GLU A 198 43.92 30.44 8.00
N ASP A 199 43.68 30.04 6.74
CA ASP A 199 44.76 29.86 5.75
C ASP A 199 45.47 31.21 5.46
N THR A 200 44.71 32.30 5.37
CA THR A 200 45.28 33.64 5.15
C THR A 200 46.15 34.05 6.33
N TYR A 201 45.72 33.79 7.56
CA TYR A 201 46.49 34.07 8.76
C TYR A 201 47.80 33.28 8.81
N TYR A 202 47.77 31.96 8.53
CA TYR A 202 48.98 31.14 8.49
C TYR A 202 49.95 31.57 7.39
N ARG A 203 49.46 31.90 6.19
CA ARG A 203 50.30 32.43 5.11
C ARG A 203 50.95 33.76 5.50
N PHE A 204 50.24 34.60 6.23
CA PHE A 204 50.78 35.87 6.72
C PHE A 204 51.94 35.64 7.71
N LEU A 205 51.74 34.75 8.68
CA LEU A 205 52.79 34.35 9.62
C LEU A 205 54.02 33.77 8.93
N GLN A 206 53.82 32.88 7.96
CA GLN A 206 54.91 32.30 7.18
C GLN A 206 55.66 33.36 6.37
N THR A 207 54.94 34.36 5.84
CA THR A 207 55.56 35.47 5.11
C THR A 207 56.38 36.35 6.04
N ASP A 208 55.88 36.66 7.24
CA ASP A 208 56.61 37.43 8.25
C ASP A 208 57.86 36.70 8.74
N GLU A 209 57.78 35.38 8.98
CA GLU A 209 58.91 34.54 9.36
C GLU A 209 59.98 34.52 8.25
N THR A 210 59.58 34.25 7.01
CA THR A 210 60.50 34.21 5.86
C THR A 210 61.15 35.58 5.60
N LEU A 211 60.42 36.68 5.75
CA LEU A 211 60.99 38.03 5.67
C LEU A 211 61.99 38.28 6.81
N GLY A 212 61.68 37.85 8.03
CA GLY A 212 62.58 37.93 9.18
C GLY A 212 63.90 37.20 8.94
N ASP A 213 63.83 35.97 8.43
CA ASP A 213 65.00 35.15 8.10
C ASP A 213 65.86 35.79 7.00
N ILE A 214 65.23 36.34 5.95
CA ILE A 214 65.93 37.04 4.88
C ILE A 214 66.64 38.29 5.42
N ILE A 215 65.96 39.09 6.26
CA ILE A 215 66.55 40.29 6.86
C ILE A 215 67.72 39.91 7.76
N TYR A 216 67.57 38.87 8.59
CA TYR A 216 68.63 38.37 9.46
C TYR A 216 69.86 37.95 8.63
N ALA A 217 69.67 37.15 7.59
CA ALA A 217 70.73 36.70 6.69
C ALA A 217 71.46 37.86 5.97
N LEU A 218 70.74 38.93 5.63
CA LEU A 218 71.34 40.13 5.02
C LEU A 218 72.07 41.03 6.03
N SER A 219 71.64 41.03 7.30
CA SER A 219 72.22 41.86 8.36
C SER A 219 73.45 41.23 9.03
N ASN A 220 73.62 39.92 8.92
CA ASN A 220 74.71 39.14 9.51
C ASN A 220 75.44 38.30 8.42
N PRO A 221 76.18 38.93 7.49
CA PRO A 221 76.93 38.25 6.43
C PRO A 221 78.18 37.50 6.92
#